data_AF-A0A7C9B7S7-F1
#
_entry.id   AF-A0A7C9B7S7-F1
#
_cell.length_a   1.000
_cell.length_b   1.000
_cell.length_c   1.000
_cell.angle_alpha   90.00
_cell.angle_beta   90.00
_cell.angle_gamma   90.00
#
_symmetry.space_group_name_H-M   'P 1'
#
loop_
_entity.id
_entity.type
_entity.pdbx_description
1 polymer ?
#
loop_
_entity_poly.entity_id
_entity_poly.type
_entity_poly.pdbx_seq_one_letter_code
_entity_poly.pdbx_strand_id
1 'polypeptide(L)'
;MAAAATSDLPMAADPVPTKKGRSRKALKEKNPSTNDANILAGKLPEPSNSPAPESDPSKENHETLSHPRSEKKKSKAKSKGKQTDPSSNFEKDLQEMQEMLEKLKIEKEKTEEMLKEKDEILKQKEEEIETRDREQQKLQIEFKKLQKMKEFKPIMNLPIIQTLKDKELEKKDKKKKDLPERKRPASAYALWCKDQWNEIKKENPEADFKEVSNIMGAKWKNLSPEEKKPYEEKYQADKEAYLQIMSKEKRESEALKLLEEEQKQKTAMELLDQYLQFKQEADKDTKKAKKEKDPSKPKQPISAFFLYSKERRAALLEEGKNLLEASKITGQEWKSLTEEQKMPYEKIAKENKEKYQQEMELYKQKKEEEAASVKKEEEELMKIQKAEALQLLKKKEKTENIIKKTKDMKKKKQKEDKVVDPNKPKKPPSSFLLFCKEERKNLVQERPDINNSTINALISLKWKELSEDEKKMWNEKAAESREAYKKEMEEYNNKQ
;
A
#
# COMPACT_ATOMS: atom_id res chain seq x y z
N MET A 1 77.86 31.42 22.90
CA MET A 1 78.90 30.36 22.86
C MET A 1 78.16 29.07 22.53
N ALA A 2 78.17 28.59 21.28
CA ALA A 2 79.26 27.80 20.65
C ALA A 2 79.47 26.48 21.44
N ALA A 3 79.49 25.26 20.88
CA ALA A 3 79.46 24.77 19.50
C ALA A 3 79.14 23.25 19.48
N ALA A 4 78.79 22.74 18.29
CA ALA A 4 79.11 21.46 17.62
C ALA A 4 79.38 20.17 18.45
N ALA A 5 78.64 19.07 18.21
CA ALA A 5 78.98 17.89 17.34
C ALA A 5 79.98 16.91 18.04
N THR A 6 79.93 15.57 18.05
CA THR A 6 79.40 14.45 17.24
C THR A 6 79.30 13.20 18.16
N SER A 7 78.39 12.23 17.94
CA SER A 7 78.58 10.86 17.35
C SER A 7 78.31 9.75 18.39
N ASP A 8 77.25 8.95 18.19
CA ASP A 8 77.33 7.48 18.09
C ASP A 8 75.94 6.82 17.88
N LEU A 9 75.90 5.86 16.95
CA LEU A 9 74.84 4.87 16.65
C LEU A 9 75.07 3.60 17.52
N PRO A 10 74.26 2.50 17.51
CA PRO A 10 73.15 2.06 16.62
C PRO A 10 71.86 1.69 17.41
N MET A 11 70.69 1.23 16.92
CA MET A 11 70.27 0.10 16.06
C MET A 11 68.71 0.19 16.13
N ALA A 12 67.86 0.00 15.12
CA ALA A 12 67.52 -1.21 14.36
C ALA A 12 66.32 -0.88 13.42
N ALA A 13 66.19 -1.66 12.35
CA ALA A 13 65.43 -1.38 11.13
C ALA A 13 64.01 -1.99 11.07
N ASP A 14 63.11 -1.28 10.35
CA ASP A 14 62.20 -1.67 9.24
C ASP A 14 62.09 -3.17 8.83
N PRO A 15 61.02 -3.67 8.14
CA PRO A 15 60.41 -2.98 6.99
C PRO A 15 58.92 -3.23 6.60
N VAL A 16 58.40 -2.27 5.83
CA VAL A 16 57.31 -2.39 4.84
C VAL A 16 57.85 -2.97 3.51
N PRO A 17 57.07 -3.74 2.73
CA PRO A 17 57.34 -3.89 1.30
C PRO A 17 56.26 -3.24 0.42
N THR A 18 56.78 -2.52 -0.55
CA THR A 18 56.09 -1.81 -1.64
C THR A 18 56.17 -2.55 -2.99
N LYS A 19 55.50 -1.99 -4.02
CA LYS A 19 55.86 -1.97 -5.47
C LYS A 19 55.39 -3.17 -6.30
N LYS A 20 55.10 -3.11 -7.61
CA LYS A 20 55.19 -2.17 -8.77
C LYS A 20 54.31 -2.85 -9.88
N GLY A 21 53.77 -2.29 -10.95
CA GLY A 21 54.25 -1.30 -11.92
C GLY A 21 53.92 -1.77 -13.36
N ARG A 22 52.95 -1.11 -14.00
CA ARG A 22 52.81 -0.68 -15.43
C ARG A 22 53.38 -1.53 -16.58
N SER A 23 52.53 -1.82 -17.59
CA SER A 23 52.87 -1.87 -19.05
C SER A 23 51.60 -1.87 -19.94
N ARG A 24 51.63 -1.16 -21.08
CA ARG A 24 50.60 -1.03 -22.14
C ARG A 24 51.07 -1.71 -23.44
N LYS A 25 50.12 -1.97 -24.36
CA LYS A 25 50.15 -2.42 -25.80
C LYS A 25 50.01 -3.95 -26.01
N ALA A 26 49.30 -4.49 -27.03
CA ALA A 26 48.74 -3.98 -28.29
C ALA A 26 47.53 -4.81 -28.82
N LEU A 27 46.84 -4.23 -29.81
CA LEU A 27 45.79 -4.74 -30.71
C LEU A 27 46.17 -5.98 -31.57
N LYS A 28 45.17 -6.84 -31.85
CA LYS A 28 44.85 -7.56 -33.12
C LYS A 28 43.59 -8.40 -32.88
N GLU A 29 42.43 -8.14 -33.50
CA GLU A 29 41.96 -8.32 -34.90
C GLU A 29 41.49 -9.72 -35.30
N LYS A 30 40.34 -9.71 -36.02
CA LYS A 30 39.61 -10.72 -36.82
C LYS A 30 38.30 -11.24 -36.19
N ASN A 31 37.15 -11.28 -36.86
CA ASN A 31 36.63 -10.66 -38.09
C ASN A 31 35.10 -10.92 -38.16
N PRO A 32 34.35 -10.30 -39.09
CA PRO A 32 32.91 -10.09 -39.01
C PRO A 32 32.10 -11.24 -39.64
N SER A 33 30.87 -11.46 -39.14
CA SER A 33 29.88 -12.31 -39.82
C SER A 33 28.86 -11.44 -40.52
N THR A 34 28.83 -11.63 -41.84
CA THR A 34 27.99 -11.06 -42.88
C THR A 34 26.51 -11.34 -42.69
N ASN A 35 25.66 -10.33 -42.89
CA ASN A 35 24.37 -10.48 -43.54
C ASN A 35 23.92 -9.12 -44.08
N ASP A 36 24.29 -8.87 -45.33
CA ASP A 36 23.67 -7.87 -46.20
C ASP A 36 23.08 -8.62 -47.39
N ALA A 37 21.78 -8.40 -47.63
CA ALA A 37 21.11 -8.24 -48.94
C ALA A 37 19.63 -8.63 -48.85
N ASN A 38 18.73 -7.64 -48.87
CA ASN A 38 18.04 -7.36 -50.12
C ASN A 38 17.24 -6.05 -50.06
N ILE A 39 17.62 -5.16 -50.97
CA ILE A 39 16.87 -4.01 -51.43
C ILE A 39 15.70 -4.51 -52.27
N LEU A 40 14.50 -4.00 -52.04
CA LEU A 40 13.53 -3.82 -53.13
C LEU A 40 12.63 -2.62 -52.86
N ALA A 41 12.97 -1.52 -53.53
CA ALA A 41 12.07 -0.40 -53.75
C ALA A 41 10.99 -0.83 -54.75
N GLY A 42 9.73 -0.82 -54.31
CA GLY A 42 8.57 -0.97 -55.18
C GLY A 42 8.10 0.39 -55.68
N LYS A 43 8.33 0.64 -56.97
CA LYS A 43 7.74 1.71 -57.78
C LYS A 43 6.80 1.06 -58.77
N LEU A 44 5.61 1.63 -59.01
CA LEU A 44 4.73 1.40 -60.18
C LEU A 44 3.54 2.43 -60.12
N PRO A 45 2.78 2.70 -61.21
CA PRO A 45 2.93 3.90 -62.04
C PRO A 45 1.68 4.82 -62.15
N GLU A 46 1.90 6.01 -62.73
CA GLU A 46 0.98 6.94 -63.44
C GLU A 46 0.14 6.26 -64.56
N PRO A 47 -1.00 6.81 -65.09
CA PRO A 47 -1.06 8.21 -65.58
C PRO A 47 -2.40 9.00 -65.56
N SER A 48 -2.21 10.33 -65.61
CA SER A 48 -2.92 11.38 -66.39
C SER A 48 -4.43 11.64 -66.23
N ASN A 49 -4.80 12.84 -65.76
CA ASN A 49 -5.28 13.96 -66.61
C ASN A 49 -5.72 15.18 -65.76
N SER A 50 -5.12 16.34 -66.03
CA SER A 50 -5.69 17.68 -65.81
C SER A 50 -6.73 17.98 -66.94
N PRO A 51 -7.66 18.98 -66.88
CA PRO A 51 -7.52 20.28 -66.20
C PRO A 51 -8.80 20.86 -65.53
N ALA A 52 -8.61 22.02 -64.87
CA ALA A 52 -9.61 23.03 -64.49
C ALA A 52 -10.46 23.51 -65.72
N PRO A 53 -11.59 24.27 -65.63
CA PRO A 53 -11.74 25.46 -64.76
C PRO A 53 -13.18 25.91 -64.35
N GLU A 54 -13.22 27.03 -63.61
CA GLU A 54 -14.26 28.07 -63.42
C GLU A 54 -15.70 27.72 -62.95
N SER A 55 -16.11 28.30 -61.81
CA SER A 55 -17.06 29.45 -61.73
C SER A 55 -17.65 29.62 -60.31
N ASP A 56 -17.51 30.85 -59.79
CA ASP A 56 -18.23 31.47 -58.65
C ASP A 56 -19.66 31.88 -59.11
N PRO A 57 -20.57 32.49 -58.32
CA PRO A 57 -20.80 32.53 -56.86
C PRO A 57 -22.28 32.22 -56.48
N SER A 58 -22.61 32.12 -55.18
CA SER A 58 -23.79 32.79 -54.59
C SER A 58 -23.95 32.62 -53.07
N LYS A 59 -23.89 33.78 -52.38
CA LYS A 59 -24.76 34.25 -51.28
C LYS A 59 -24.49 33.76 -49.85
N GLU A 60 -23.91 34.63 -49.00
CA GLU A 60 -24.60 35.63 -48.12
C GLU A 60 -25.20 34.94 -46.88
N ASN A 61 -24.92 35.31 -45.62
CA ASN A 61 -24.86 36.64 -45.04
C ASN A 61 -23.93 36.69 -43.80
N HIS A 62 -23.17 37.78 -43.70
CA HIS A 62 -22.54 38.29 -42.48
C HIS A 62 -23.20 39.65 -42.22
N GLU A 63 -23.69 39.91 -41.01
CA GLU A 63 -24.09 41.27 -40.61
C GLU A 63 -23.18 41.77 -39.48
N THR A 64 -22.53 42.89 -39.77
CA THR A 64 -21.60 43.61 -38.90
C THR A 64 -22.13 45.03 -38.77
N LEU A 65 -22.37 45.49 -37.55
CA LEU A 65 -22.65 46.88 -37.21
C LEU A 65 -21.32 47.63 -37.06
N SER A 66 -21.10 48.70 -37.85
CA SER A 66 -20.80 50.04 -37.32
C SER A 66 -20.47 51.06 -38.42
N HIS A 67 -20.97 52.27 -38.21
CA HIS A 67 -21.09 53.44 -39.10
C HIS A 67 -19.76 54.08 -39.58
N PRO A 68 -19.80 54.85 -40.69
CA PRO A 68 -18.84 55.90 -40.98
C PRO A 68 -19.39 57.30 -40.65
N ARG A 69 -18.46 58.19 -40.28
CA ARG A 69 -18.65 59.63 -40.10
C ARG A 69 -17.94 60.33 -41.25
N SER A 70 -18.62 61.23 -41.97
CA SER A 70 -17.98 62.09 -42.98
C SER A 70 -18.57 63.51 -42.99
N GLU A 71 -17.67 64.48 -43.13
CA GLU A 71 -17.94 65.88 -43.44
C GLU A 71 -18.03 66.06 -44.98
N LYS A 72 -18.99 66.86 -45.48
CA LYS A 72 -18.74 68.06 -46.32
C LYS A 72 -20.00 68.66 -46.99
N LYS A 73 -19.98 70.00 -47.02
CA LYS A 73 -20.43 70.96 -48.04
C LYS A 73 -21.92 71.34 -48.19
N LYS A 74 -22.08 72.67 -48.14
CA LYS A 74 -23.21 73.51 -48.54
C LYS A 74 -23.70 73.22 -49.97
N SER A 75 -25.01 73.14 -50.14
CA SER A 75 -25.72 73.67 -51.31
C SER A 75 -27.10 74.21 -50.88
N LYS A 76 -27.52 75.28 -51.53
CA LYS A 76 -28.64 76.15 -51.18
C LYS A 76 -29.81 75.79 -52.11
N ALA A 77 -30.95 75.39 -51.56
CA ALA A 77 -32.21 75.33 -52.30
C ALA A 77 -33.37 75.69 -51.36
N LYS A 78 -34.24 76.58 -51.83
CA LYS A 78 -35.33 77.24 -51.11
C LYS A 78 -36.67 76.64 -51.56
N SER A 79 -37.69 76.80 -50.71
CA SER A 79 -39.13 76.47 -50.88
C SER A 79 -39.50 75.09 -50.32
N LYS A 80 -40.60 74.88 -49.59
CA LYS A 80 -41.82 75.66 -49.29
C LYS A 80 -42.36 75.15 -47.95
N GLY A 81 -43.01 76.02 -47.18
CA GLY A 81 -43.37 75.76 -45.78
C GLY A 81 -44.51 74.76 -45.57
N LYS A 82 -44.55 74.24 -44.35
CA LYS A 82 -45.79 73.89 -43.63
C LYS A 82 -45.52 74.05 -42.14
N GLN A 83 -46.24 74.95 -41.49
CA GLN A 83 -46.22 75.12 -40.04
C GLN A 83 -46.76 73.84 -39.40
N THR A 84 -45.97 73.25 -38.50
CA THR A 84 -46.43 72.25 -37.52
C THR A 84 -46.06 72.79 -36.16
N ASP A 85 -47.04 72.83 -35.25
CA ASP A 85 -46.92 73.37 -33.90
C ASP A 85 -45.65 72.89 -33.16
N PRO A 86 -44.78 73.78 -32.66
CA PRO A 86 -43.56 73.40 -31.96
C PRO A 86 -43.82 72.78 -30.58
N SER A 87 -45.05 72.87 -30.05
CA SER A 87 -45.41 72.34 -28.74
C SER A 87 -45.60 70.81 -28.74
N SER A 88 -45.99 70.20 -29.87
CA SER A 88 -46.24 68.75 -29.93
C SER A 88 -44.98 67.90 -30.12
N ASN A 89 -43.92 68.46 -30.74
CA ASN A 89 -42.65 67.74 -30.91
C ASN A 89 -41.81 67.76 -29.62
N PHE A 90 -41.86 68.85 -28.85
CA PHE A 90 -41.16 68.95 -27.57
C PHE A 90 -41.74 67.97 -26.53
N GLU A 91 -43.06 67.79 -26.52
CA GLU A 91 -43.73 66.81 -25.64
C GLU A 91 -43.29 65.37 -25.94
N LYS A 92 -43.16 65.02 -27.22
CA LYS A 92 -42.66 63.70 -27.66
C LYS A 92 -41.19 63.51 -27.34
N ASP A 93 -40.34 64.51 -27.60
CA ASP A 93 -38.92 64.46 -27.24
C ASP A 93 -38.73 64.36 -25.71
N LEU A 94 -39.59 65.01 -24.93
CA LEU A 94 -39.60 64.91 -23.46
C LEU A 94 -40.03 63.51 -22.99
N GLN A 95 -41.05 62.91 -23.62
CA GLN A 95 -41.47 61.54 -23.37
C GLN A 95 -40.38 60.52 -23.74
N GLU A 96 -39.72 60.69 -24.89
CA GLU A 96 -38.61 59.82 -25.31
C GLU A 96 -37.40 59.92 -24.37
N MET A 97 -37.09 61.13 -23.87
CA MET A 97 -36.07 61.34 -22.84
C MET A 97 -36.46 60.69 -21.50
N GLN A 98 -37.75 60.75 -21.11
CA GLN A 98 -38.26 60.07 -19.92
C GLN A 98 -38.16 58.54 -20.05
N GLU A 99 -38.54 57.98 -21.20
CA GLU A 99 -38.42 56.54 -21.48
C GLU A 99 -36.97 56.07 -21.54
N MET A 100 -36.05 56.88 -22.08
CA MET A 100 -34.61 56.56 -22.08
C MET A 100 -34.05 56.55 -20.67
N LEU A 101 -34.44 57.51 -19.82
CA LEU A 101 -34.06 57.53 -18.41
C LEU A 101 -34.63 56.33 -17.64
N GLU A 102 -35.84 55.88 -17.98
CA GLU A 102 -36.46 54.69 -17.38
C GLU A 102 -35.74 53.40 -17.82
N LYS A 103 -35.39 53.27 -19.11
CA LYS A 103 -34.55 52.17 -19.61
C LYS A 103 -33.19 52.12 -18.94
N LEU A 104 -32.53 53.28 -18.75
CA LEU A 104 -31.24 53.35 -18.06
C LEU A 104 -31.36 52.98 -16.57
N LYS A 105 -32.48 53.31 -15.91
CA LYS A 105 -32.75 52.88 -14.53
C LYS A 105 -32.91 51.35 -14.45
N ILE A 106 -33.69 50.77 -15.35
CA ILE A 106 -33.90 49.30 -15.42
C ILE A 106 -32.59 48.58 -15.75
N GLU A 107 -31.80 49.10 -16.67
CA GLU A 107 -30.49 48.51 -17.01
C GLU A 107 -29.53 48.58 -15.82
N LYS A 108 -29.50 49.72 -15.10
CA LYS A 108 -28.72 49.85 -13.86
C LYS A 108 -29.18 48.85 -12.80
N GLU A 109 -30.50 48.74 -12.56
CA GLU A 109 -31.07 47.79 -11.60
C GLU A 109 -30.72 46.34 -11.95
N LYS A 110 -30.79 45.98 -13.24
CA LYS A 110 -30.38 44.65 -13.72
C LYS A 110 -28.89 44.38 -13.53
N THR A 111 -28.03 45.38 -13.72
CA THR A 111 -26.59 45.23 -13.45
C THR A 111 -26.28 45.11 -11.96
N GLU A 112 -27.04 45.82 -11.12
CA GLU A 112 -26.93 45.76 -9.66
C GLU A 112 -27.40 44.40 -9.13
N GLU A 113 -28.46 43.85 -9.70
CA GLU A 113 -28.96 42.50 -9.38
C GLU A 113 -27.95 41.41 -9.77
N MET A 114 -27.35 41.50 -10.96
CA MET A 114 -26.27 40.57 -11.37
C MET A 114 -25.01 40.67 -10.49
N LEU A 115 -24.70 41.86 -9.98
CA LEU A 115 -23.61 42.05 -9.02
C LEU A 115 -23.95 41.39 -7.68
N LYS A 116 -25.17 41.60 -7.20
CA LYS A 116 -25.67 41.00 -5.97
C LYS A 116 -25.67 39.47 -6.03
N GLU A 117 -26.05 38.88 -7.17
CA GLU A 117 -25.99 37.43 -7.38
C GLU A 117 -24.55 36.89 -7.37
N LYS A 118 -23.60 37.61 -7.97
CA LYS A 118 -22.17 37.23 -7.91
C LYS A 118 -21.61 37.30 -6.50
N ASP A 119 -21.98 38.32 -5.74
CA ASP A 119 -21.58 38.48 -4.34
C ASP A 119 -22.19 37.38 -3.46
N GLU A 120 -23.45 36.98 -3.72
CA GLU A 120 -24.11 35.85 -3.07
C GLU A 120 -23.37 34.53 -3.35
N ILE A 121 -22.95 34.30 -4.61
CA ILE A 121 -22.16 33.12 -5.00
C ILE A 121 -20.77 33.13 -4.34
N LEU A 122 -20.12 34.29 -4.27
CA LEU A 122 -18.84 34.45 -3.56
C LEU A 122 -18.99 34.11 -2.09
N LYS A 123 -20.04 34.61 -1.44
CA LYS A 123 -20.35 34.32 -0.04
C LYS A 123 -20.61 32.84 0.20
N GLN A 124 -21.35 32.16 -0.68
CA GLN A 124 -21.55 30.71 -0.60
C GLN A 124 -20.24 29.93 -0.72
N LYS A 125 -19.32 30.36 -1.60
CA LYS A 125 -18.01 29.74 -1.73
C LYS A 125 -17.11 30.00 -0.52
N GLU A 126 -17.19 31.18 0.09
CA GLU A 126 -16.49 31.49 1.34
C GLU A 126 -17.00 30.62 2.49
N GLU A 127 -18.32 30.44 2.62
CA GLU A 127 -18.91 29.52 3.61
C GLU A 127 -18.52 28.06 3.35
N GLU A 128 -18.45 27.62 2.10
CA GLU A 128 -17.96 26.28 1.71
C GLU A 128 -16.47 26.09 2.06
N ILE A 129 -15.66 27.13 1.91
CA ILE A 129 -14.25 27.10 2.33
C ILE A 129 -14.14 27.03 3.85
N GLU A 130 -14.92 27.83 4.58
CA GLU A 130 -14.87 27.86 6.05
C GLU A 130 -15.36 26.54 6.68
N THR A 131 -16.39 25.92 6.10
CA THR A 131 -16.86 24.59 6.50
C THR A 131 -15.80 23.52 6.24
N ARG A 132 -15.13 23.55 5.08
CA ARG A 132 -14.01 22.66 4.75
C ARG A 132 -12.84 22.83 5.72
N ASP A 133 -12.52 24.07 6.09
CA ASP A 133 -11.45 24.36 7.06
C ASP A 133 -11.82 23.86 8.47
N ARG A 134 -13.09 24.00 8.89
CA ARG A 134 -13.59 23.42 10.15
C ARG A 134 -13.50 21.89 10.14
N GLU A 135 -13.80 21.24 9.03
CA GLU A 135 -13.65 19.79 8.86
C GLU A 135 -12.19 19.36 8.89
N GLN A 136 -11.29 20.09 8.24
CA GLN A 136 -9.85 19.84 8.31
C GLN A 136 -9.29 20.01 9.72
N GLN A 137 -9.77 21.00 10.48
CA GLN A 137 -9.41 21.15 11.89
C GLN A 137 -9.92 19.99 12.74
N LYS A 138 -11.16 19.53 12.51
CA LYS A 138 -11.69 18.32 13.17
C LYS A 138 -10.86 17.08 12.86
N LEU A 139 -10.50 16.88 11.59
CA LEU A 139 -9.64 15.79 11.16
C LEU A 139 -8.23 15.89 11.75
N GLN A 140 -7.65 17.10 11.87
CA GLN A 140 -6.38 17.29 12.58
C GLN A 140 -6.49 16.96 14.07
N ILE A 141 -7.60 17.32 14.72
CA ILE A 141 -7.84 17.00 16.13
C ILE A 141 -8.01 15.49 16.29
N GLU A 142 -8.77 14.83 15.41
CA GLU A 142 -8.92 13.37 15.40
C GLU A 142 -7.59 12.67 15.08
N PHE A 143 -6.80 13.18 14.14
CA PHE A 143 -5.48 12.67 13.83
C PHE A 143 -4.53 12.83 15.03
N LYS A 144 -4.53 13.97 15.72
CA LYS A 144 -3.79 14.16 16.97
C LYS A 144 -4.30 13.24 18.08
N LYS A 145 -5.61 12.97 18.14
CA LYS A 145 -6.22 12.02 19.08
C LYS A 145 -5.78 10.60 18.75
N LEU A 146 -5.75 10.21 17.47
CA LEU A 146 -5.28 8.91 16.98
C LEU A 146 -3.76 8.76 17.14
N GLN A 147 -2.99 9.81 16.93
CA GLN A 147 -1.55 9.84 17.19
C GLN A 147 -1.29 9.74 18.68
N LYS A 148 -2.05 10.45 19.54
CA LYS A 148 -2.04 10.23 20.99
C LYS A 148 -2.48 8.82 21.36
N MET A 149 -3.38 8.17 20.62
CA MET A 149 -3.76 6.75 20.84
C MET A 149 -2.69 5.76 20.33
N LYS A 150 -1.85 6.19 19.37
CA LYS A 150 -0.72 5.43 18.81
C LYS A 150 0.58 5.62 19.61
N GLU A 151 0.74 6.78 20.25
CA GLU A 151 1.82 7.14 21.18
C GLU A 151 1.47 6.84 22.64
N PHE A 152 0.17 6.76 22.98
CA PHE A 152 -0.28 5.97 24.12
C PHE A 152 0.14 4.56 23.79
N LYS A 153 1.23 4.13 24.41
CA LYS A 153 1.55 2.73 24.57
C LYS A 153 0.64 2.29 25.72
N PRO A 154 -0.58 1.74 25.48
CA PRO A 154 -1.07 0.81 26.47
C PRO A 154 0.01 -0.25 26.51
N ILE A 155 0.60 -0.43 27.67
CA ILE A 155 1.34 -1.63 27.98
C ILE A 155 0.32 -2.76 27.76
N MET A 156 0.30 -3.31 26.55
CA MET A 156 -0.35 -4.57 26.20
C MET A 156 0.56 -5.67 26.75
N ASN A 157 0.79 -5.74 28.06
CA ASN A 157 0.03 -6.68 28.87
C ASN A 157 -1.49 -6.53 28.72
N LEU A 158 -2.03 -7.13 27.65
CA LEU A 158 -3.39 -7.67 27.70
C LEU A 158 -3.29 -9.20 27.77
N PRO A 159 -3.33 -9.79 28.98
CA PRO A 159 -3.50 -11.21 29.19
C PRO A 159 -4.97 -11.63 29.02
N ILE A 160 -5.74 -10.98 28.13
CA ILE A 160 -7.20 -11.20 28.04
C ILE A 160 -7.64 -11.64 26.64
N ILE A 161 -7.13 -11.06 25.54
CA ILE A 161 -7.54 -11.49 24.18
C ILE A 161 -6.83 -12.77 23.75
N GLN A 162 -5.56 -12.96 24.11
CA GLN A 162 -4.92 -14.27 24.01
C GLN A 162 -5.69 -15.29 24.85
N THR A 163 -6.10 -14.95 26.08
CA THR A 163 -6.87 -15.90 26.91
C THR A 163 -8.28 -16.15 26.42
N LEU A 164 -8.93 -15.24 25.70
CA LEU A 164 -10.25 -15.49 25.12
C LEU A 164 -10.14 -16.36 23.87
N LYS A 165 -9.11 -16.15 23.04
CA LYS A 165 -8.82 -16.98 21.87
C LYS A 165 -8.25 -18.34 22.27
N ASP A 166 -7.43 -18.40 23.33
CA ASP A 166 -6.92 -19.61 23.96
C ASP A 166 -8.01 -20.30 24.79
N LYS A 167 -8.95 -19.59 25.43
CA LYS A 167 -10.15 -20.18 26.06
C LYS A 167 -11.17 -20.64 25.02
N GLU A 168 -11.28 -20.00 23.86
CA GLU A 168 -12.10 -20.47 22.73
C GLU A 168 -11.47 -21.67 22.04
N LEU A 169 -10.14 -21.68 21.88
CA LEU A 169 -9.38 -22.83 21.37
C LEU A 169 -9.37 -23.97 22.39
N GLU A 170 -9.25 -23.70 23.70
CA GLU A 170 -9.43 -24.71 24.75
C GLU A 170 -10.90 -25.14 24.88
N LYS A 171 -11.89 -24.28 24.66
CA LYS A 171 -13.31 -24.66 24.60
C LYS A 171 -13.63 -25.44 23.33
N LYS A 172 -12.97 -25.16 22.19
CA LYS A 172 -13.05 -25.94 20.95
C LYS A 172 -12.30 -27.27 21.04
N ASP A 173 -11.17 -27.31 21.74
CA ASP A 173 -10.40 -28.53 22.00
C ASP A 173 -11.06 -29.38 23.10
N LYS A 174 -11.67 -28.76 24.13
CA LYS A 174 -12.57 -29.44 25.08
C LYS A 174 -13.84 -29.91 24.37
N LYS A 175 -14.50 -29.08 23.55
CA LYS A 175 -15.62 -29.53 22.70
C LYS A 175 -15.22 -30.61 21.68
N LYS A 176 -13.99 -30.65 21.16
CA LYS A 176 -13.50 -31.76 20.32
C LYS A 176 -13.14 -33.01 21.13
N LYS A 177 -12.79 -32.84 22.40
CA LYS A 177 -12.54 -33.92 23.36
C LYS A 177 -13.85 -34.49 23.95
N ASP A 178 -14.90 -33.68 23.97
CA ASP A 178 -16.23 -33.98 24.50
C ASP A 178 -17.27 -34.24 23.39
N LEU A 179 -16.95 -33.98 22.12
CA LEU A 179 -17.71 -34.54 21.01
C LEU A 179 -17.33 -36.01 20.94
N PRO A 180 -18.29 -36.95 21.03
CA PRO A 180 -17.99 -38.33 20.72
C PRO A 180 -17.51 -38.31 19.27
N GLU A 181 -16.21 -38.50 19.07
CA GLU A 181 -15.63 -38.81 17.77
C GLU A 181 -16.57 -39.85 17.16
N ARG A 182 -17.29 -39.46 16.09
CA ARG A 182 -18.46 -40.22 15.64
C ARG A 182 -18.00 -41.65 15.45
N LYS A 183 -18.45 -42.54 16.34
CA LYS A 183 -17.92 -43.88 16.39
C LYS A 183 -18.31 -44.56 15.09
N ARG A 184 -17.38 -45.31 14.51
CA ARG A 184 -17.67 -46.11 13.33
C ARG A 184 -18.88 -47.01 13.61
N PRO A 185 -19.73 -47.25 12.62
CA PRO A 185 -20.90 -48.09 12.82
C PRO A 185 -20.49 -49.50 13.24
N ALA A 186 -21.27 -50.08 14.15
CA ALA A 186 -21.02 -51.41 14.69
C ALA A 186 -21.21 -52.44 13.56
N SER A 187 -20.32 -53.44 13.47
CA SER A 187 -20.45 -54.47 12.43
C SER A 187 -21.73 -55.29 12.61
N ALA A 188 -22.16 -55.97 11.54
CA ALA A 188 -23.35 -56.84 11.56
C ALA A 188 -23.37 -57.82 12.75
N TYR A 189 -22.23 -58.47 13.05
CA TYR A 189 -22.07 -59.34 14.22
C TYR A 189 -22.23 -58.59 15.54
N ALA A 190 -21.68 -57.39 15.67
CA ALA A 190 -21.78 -56.61 16.90
C ALA A 190 -23.21 -56.09 17.15
N LEU A 191 -23.95 -55.76 16.08
CA LEU A 191 -25.38 -55.42 16.15
C LEU A 191 -26.19 -56.64 16.59
N TRP A 192 -25.94 -57.80 15.99
CA TRP A 192 -26.59 -59.04 16.36
C TRP A 192 -26.28 -59.47 17.81
N CYS A 193 -25.01 -59.39 18.23
CA CYS A 193 -24.59 -59.68 19.60
C CYS A 193 -25.32 -58.78 20.60
N LYS A 194 -25.53 -57.51 20.27
CA LYS A 194 -26.24 -56.56 21.14
C LYS A 194 -27.71 -56.94 21.31
N ASP A 195 -28.35 -57.40 20.24
CA ASP A 195 -29.77 -57.77 20.24
C ASP A 195 -30.00 -59.13 20.93
N GLN A 196 -29.08 -60.08 20.75
CA GLN A 196 -29.15 -61.43 21.31
C GLN A 196 -28.56 -61.58 22.72
N TRP A 197 -27.83 -60.57 23.21
CA TRP A 197 -27.16 -60.59 24.50
C TRP A 197 -28.11 -60.95 25.65
N ASN A 198 -29.27 -60.30 25.70
CA ASN A 198 -30.23 -60.45 26.79
C ASN A 198 -30.92 -61.82 26.76
N GLU A 199 -31.20 -62.36 25.57
CA GLU A 199 -31.80 -63.69 25.41
C GLU A 199 -30.83 -64.78 25.84
N ILE A 200 -29.57 -64.71 25.40
CA ILE A 200 -28.57 -65.73 25.72
C ILE A 200 -28.17 -65.68 27.20
N LYS A 201 -28.13 -64.48 27.80
CA LYS A 201 -27.90 -64.32 29.25
C LYS A 201 -29.08 -64.80 30.09
N LYS A 202 -30.31 -64.70 29.58
CA LYS A 202 -31.51 -65.23 30.25
C LYS A 202 -31.59 -66.76 30.16
N GLU A 203 -31.16 -67.33 29.03
CA GLU A 203 -31.04 -68.79 28.83
C GLU A 203 -29.88 -69.40 29.64
N ASN A 204 -28.85 -68.60 29.94
CA ASN A 204 -27.67 -69.04 30.70
C ASN A 204 -27.38 -68.08 31.87
N PRO A 205 -28.22 -68.05 32.92
CA PRO A 205 -28.09 -67.09 34.02
C PRO A 205 -26.82 -67.26 34.85
N GLU A 206 -26.28 -68.48 34.91
CA GLU A 206 -25.04 -68.81 35.64
C GLU A 206 -23.78 -68.76 34.77
N ALA A 207 -23.90 -68.60 33.45
CA ALA A 207 -22.76 -68.57 32.56
C ALA A 207 -22.01 -67.23 32.66
N ASP A 208 -20.68 -67.31 32.74
CA ASP A 208 -19.83 -66.12 32.79
C ASP A 208 -19.79 -65.41 31.42
N PHE A 209 -19.44 -64.13 31.39
CA PHE A 209 -19.39 -63.29 30.19
C PHE A 209 -18.63 -63.94 29.02
N LYS A 210 -17.52 -64.64 29.32
CA LYS A 210 -16.73 -65.38 28.32
C LYS A 210 -17.51 -66.55 27.71
N GLU A 211 -18.26 -67.28 28.50
CA GLU A 211 -19.07 -68.43 28.04
C GLU A 211 -20.23 -67.94 27.19
N VAL A 212 -20.94 -66.89 27.64
CA VAL A 212 -22.00 -66.21 26.87
C VAL A 212 -21.48 -65.68 25.54
N SER A 213 -20.27 -65.09 25.52
CA SER A 213 -19.63 -64.62 24.29
C SER A 213 -19.26 -65.76 23.34
N ASN A 214 -18.81 -66.91 23.86
CA ASN A 214 -18.51 -68.09 23.04
C ASN A 214 -19.79 -68.69 22.44
N ILE A 215 -20.87 -68.75 23.23
CA ILE A 215 -22.19 -69.21 22.78
C ILE A 215 -22.73 -68.29 21.68
N MET A 216 -22.63 -66.97 21.85
CA MET A 216 -22.98 -65.99 20.80
C MET A 216 -22.16 -66.19 19.52
N GLY A 217 -20.84 -66.34 19.63
CA GLY A 217 -19.99 -66.57 18.47
C GLY A 217 -20.33 -67.85 17.71
N ALA A 218 -20.69 -68.92 18.43
CA ALA A 218 -21.15 -70.18 17.85
C ALA A 218 -22.53 -70.05 17.19
N LYS A 219 -23.50 -69.40 17.86
CA LYS A 219 -24.83 -69.12 17.33
C LYS A 219 -24.73 -68.29 16.03
N TRP A 220 -23.91 -67.22 16.00
CA TRP A 220 -23.69 -66.42 14.78
C TRP A 220 -23.08 -67.22 13.64
N LYS A 221 -22.14 -68.12 13.90
CA LYS A 221 -21.56 -68.95 12.83
C LYS A 221 -22.63 -69.87 12.21
N ASN A 222 -23.51 -70.44 13.02
CA ASN A 222 -24.56 -71.37 12.60
C ASN A 222 -25.85 -70.69 12.10
N LEU A 223 -26.01 -69.38 12.33
CA LEU A 223 -27.13 -68.59 11.83
C LEU A 223 -27.21 -68.63 10.30
N SER A 224 -28.44 -68.75 9.79
CA SER A 224 -28.69 -68.79 8.35
C SER A 224 -28.28 -67.48 7.67
N PRO A 225 -27.92 -67.49 6.38
CA PRO A 225 -27.63 -66.27 5.64
C PRO A 225 -28.84 -65.31 5.62
N GLU A 226 -30.06 -65.82 5.72
CA GLU A 226 -31.29 -65.03 5.75
C GLU A 226 -31.45 -64.22 7.04
N GLU A 227 -31.06 -64.78 8.18
CA GLU A 227 -31.10 -64.10 9.47
C GLU A 227 -29.93 -63.14 9.67
N LYS A 228 -28.80 -63.37 8.99
CA LYS A 228 -27.65 -62.44 8.94
C LYS A 228 -27.91 -61.22 8.06
N LYS A 229 -28.65 -61.42 6.96
CA LYS A 229 -28.96 -60.39 5.95
C LYS A 229 -29.49 -59.07 6.53
N PRO A 230 -30.48 -59.01 7.44
CA PRO A 230 -30.96 -57.73 7.98
C PRO A 230 -29.89 -56.98 8.79
N TYR A 231 -29.00 -57.69 9.48
CA TYR A 231 -27.91 -57.07 10.24
C TYR A 231 -26.78 -56.57 9.32
N GLU A 232 -26.52 -57.27 8.21
CA GLU A 232 -25.59 -56.85 7.18
C GLU A 232 -26.10 -55.60 6.43
N GLU A 233 -27.36 -55.59 6.04
CA GLU A 233 -28.00 -54.42 5.42
C GLU A 233 -28.00 -53.20 6.35
N LYS A 234 -28.34 -53.41 7.63
CA LYS A 234 -28.28 -52.35 8.66
C LYS A 234 -26.87 -51.80 8.85
N TYR A 235 -25.86 -52.67 8.87
CA TYR A 235 -24.46 -52.24 8.93
C TYR A 235 -24.04 -51.42 7.69
N GLN A 236 -24.44 -51.84 6.49
CA GLN A 236 -24.12 -51.09 5.27
C GLN A 236 -24.81 -49.73 5.25
N ALA A 237 -26.09 -49.67 5.62
CA ALA A 237 -26.84 -48.42 5.72
C ALA A 237 -26.20 -47.44 6.73
N ASP A 238 -25.83 -47.94 7.93
CA ASP A 238 -25.18 -47.12 8.95
C ASP A 238 -23.76 -46.68 8.51
N LYS A 239 -23.03 -47.53 7.78
CA LYS A 239 -21.72 -47.22 7.18
C LYS A 239 -21.83 -46.14 6.13
N GLU A 240 -22.79 -46.22 5.24
CA GLU A 240 -23.04 -45.22 4.21
C GLU A 240 -23.45 -43.88 4.83
N ALA A 241 -24.35 -43.90 5.81
CA ALA A 241 -24.75 -42.71 6.56
C ALA A 241 -23.54 -42.05 7.26
N TYR A 242 -22.70 -42.85 7.92
CA TYR A 242 -21.46 -42.38 8.54
C TYR A 242 -20.51 -41.72 7.51
N LEU A 243 -20.30 -42.36 6.35
CA LEU A 243 -19.44 -41.82 5.30
C LEU A 243 -19.99 -40.51 4.72
N GLN A 244 -21.31 -40.41 4.52
CA GLN A 244 -21.93 -39.17 4.05
C GLN A 244 -21.75 -38.02 5.05
N ILE A 245 -21.94 -38.28 6.34
CA ILE A 245 -21.75 -37.31 7.40
C ILE A 245 -20.29 -36.85 7.46
N MET A 246 -19.34 -37.78 7.46
CA MET A 246 -17.91 -37.46 7.46
C MET A 246 -17.49 -36.66 6.21
N SER A 247 -18.06 -36.99 5.04
CA SER A 247 -17.84 -36.26 3.79
C SER A 247 -18.38 -34.82 3.87
N LYS A 248 -19.57 -34.64 4.45
CA LYS A 248 -20.18 -33.32 4.66
C LYS A 248 -19.39 -32.48 5.66
N GLU A 249 -19.02 -33.05 6.81
CA GLU A 249 -18.20 -32.37 7.83
C GLU A 249 -16.82 -31.97 7.27
N LYS A 250 -16.19 -32.82 6.44
CA LYS A 250 -14.93 -32.47 5.76
C LYS A 250 -15.11 -31.27 4.85
N ARG A 251 -16.15 -31.26 4.01
CA ARG A 251 -16.50 -30.13 3.13
C ARG A 251 -16.76 -28.84 3.90
N GLU A 252 -17.55 -28.91 4.98
CA GLU A 252 -17.84 -27.76 5.84
C GLU A 252 -16.57 -27.23 6.52
N SER A 253 -15.70 -28.12 6.99
CA SER A 253 -14.42 -27.72 7.61
C SER A 253 -13.47 -27.06 6.63
N GLU A 254 -13.48 -27.49 5.37
CA GLU A 254 -12.67 -26.91 4.29
C GLU A 254 -13.22 -25.54 3.87
N ALA A 255 -14.55 -25.43 3.74
CA ALA A 255 -15.22 -24.16 3.47
C ALA A 255 -14.95 -23.10 4.57
N LEU A 256 -14.98 -23.49 5.85
CA LEU A 256 -14.66 -22.58 6.95
C LEU A 256 -13.19 -22.13 6.95
N LYS A 257 -12.25 -23.00 6.56
CA LYS A 257 -10.83 -22.63 6.43
C LYS A 257 -10.64 -21.62 5.30
N LEU A 258 -11.28 -21.84 4.16
CA LEU A 258 -11.23 -20.92 3.02
C LEU A 258 -11.79 -19.53 3.40
N LEU A 259 -12.92 -19.49 4.11
CA LEU A 259 -13.50 -18.24 4.61
C LEU A 259 -12.53 -17.50 5.56
N GLU A 260 -11.88 -18.21 6.48
CA GLU A 260 -10.92 -17.62 7.41
C GLU A 260 -9.68 -17.08 6.68
N GLU A 261 -9.24 -17.77 5.63
CA GLU A 261 -8.11 -17.36 4.80
C GLU A 261 -8.45 -16.14 3.93
N GLU A 262 -9.66 -16.09 3.37
CA GLU A 262 -10.18 -14.94 2.63
C GLU A 262 -10.30 -13.69 3.53
N GLN A 263 -10.81 -13.83 4.75
CA GLN A 263 -10.87 -12.73 5.72
C GLN A 263 -9.48 -12.18 6.08
N LYS A 264 -8.48 -13.07 6.21
CA LYS A 264 -7.08 -12.65 6.43
C LYS A 264 -6.49 -11.93 5.22
N GLN A 265 -6.79 -12.40 4.01
CA GLN A 265 -6.35 -11.72 2.79
C GLN A 265 -7.01 -10.34 2.64
N LYS A 266 -8.32 -10.23 2.91
CA LYS A 266 -9.06 -8.97 2.82
C LYS A 266 -8.52 -7.94 3.81
N THR A 267 -8.31 -8.33 5.06
CA THR A 267 -7.74 -7.45 6.09
C THR A 267 -6.30 -7.02 5.76
N ALA A 268 -5.48 -7.92 5.21
CA ALA A 268 -4.13 -7.58 4.75
C ALA A 268 -4.16 -6.59 3.57
N MET A 269 -5.11 -6.75 2.65
CA MET A 269 -5.27 -5.85 1.50
C MET A 269 -5.74 -4.45 1.94
N GLU A 270 -6.67 -4.38 2.89
CA GLU A 270 -7.16 -3.12 3.47
C GLU A 270 -6.07 -2.35 4.21
N LEU A 271 -5.21 -3.04 4.98
CA LEU A 271 -4.03 -2.44 5.63
C LEU A 271 -3.02 -1.89 4.61
N LEU A 272 -2.83 -2.57 3.48
CA LEU A 272 -1.95 -2.11 2.42
C LEU A 272 -2.52 -0.85 1.75
N ASP A 273 -3.84 -0.84 1.49
CA ASP A 273 -4.51 0.32 0.90
C ASP A 273 -4.40 1.55 1.81
N GLN A 274 -4.65 1.38 3.11
CA GLN A 274 -4.48 2.43 4.11
C GLN A 274 -3.04 2.99 4.15
N TYR A 275 -2.03 2.13 4.03
CA TYR A 275 -0.63 2.55 3.97
C TYR A 275 -0.30 3.34 2.70
N LEU A 276 -0.81 2.89 1.55
CA LEU A 276 -0.64 3.57 0.27
C LEU A 276 -1.29 4.96 0.28
N GLN A 277 -2.47 5.05 0.87
CA GLN A 277 -3.22 6.31 1.03
C GLN A 277 -2.47 7.28 1.94
N PHE A 278 -1.94 6.81 3.07
CA PHE A 278 -1.07 7.60 3.95
C PHE A 278 0.18 8.13 3.23
N LYS A 279 0.82 7.29 2.40
CA LYS A 279 2.01 7.67 1.64
C LYS A 279 1.68 8.74 0.58
N GLN A 280 0.57 8.59 -0.13
CA GLN A 280 0.10 9.59 -1.09
C GLN A 280 -0.25 10.93 -0.44
N GLU A 281 -0.82 10.93 0.78
CA GLU A 281 -1.09 12.16 1.52
C GLU A 281 0.19 12.86 1.97
N ALA A 282 1.19 12.12 2.46
CA ALA A 282 2.50 12.66 2.82
C ALA A 282 3.25 13.26 1.60
N ASP A 283 3.13 12.62 0.42
CA ASP A 283 3.72 13.11 -0.83
C ASP A 283 2.97 14.34 -1.40
N LYS A 284 1.66 14.47 -1.14
CA LYS A 284 0.87 15.66 -1.50
C LYS A 284 1.25 16.88 -0.66
N ASP A 285 1.49 16.70 0.64
CA ASP A 285 1.86 17.80 1.52
C ASP A 285 3.29 18.32 1.26
N THR A 286 4.20 17.44 0.84
CA THR A 286 5.54 17.83 0.38
C THR A 286 5.53 18.49 -1.01
N LYS A 287 4.66 18.06 -1.94
CA LYS A 287 4.47 18.72 -3.26
C LYS A 287 3.82 20.10 -3.16
N LYS A 288 2.94 20.35 -2.18
CA LYS A 288 2.33 21.70 -1.96
C LYS A 288 3.35 22.76 -1.51
N ALA A 289 4.44 22.37 -0.87
CA ALA A 289 5.51 23.28 -0.42
C ALA A 289 6.49 23.71 -1.53
N LYS A 290 6.44 23.09 -2.72
CA LYS A 290 7.30 23.42 -3.88
C LYS A 290 6.47 23.80 -5.11
N LYS A 291 5.70 24.90 -5.04
CA LYS A 291 5.25 25.58 -6.27
C LYS A 291 6.35 26.52 -6.75
N GLU A 292 7.43 25.94 -7.26
CA GLU A 292 8.39 26.68 -8.07
C GLU A 292 7.70 27.02 -9.40
N LYS A 293 7.75 28.29 -9.80
CA LYS A 293 7.16 28.73 -11.07
C LYS A 293 7.89 28.01 -12.20
N ASP A 294 7.20 27.06 -12.80
CA ASP A 294 7.65 26.18 -13.89
C ASP A 294 8.49 26.97 -14.92
N PRO A 295 9.83 26.83 -14.94
CA PRO A 295 10.72 27.65 -15.78
C PRO A 295 10.46 27.48 -17.28
N SER A 296 9.83 26.38 -17.66
CA SER A 296 9.51 25.98 -19.03
C SER A 296 8.18 26.52 -19.55
N LYS A 297 7.40 27.25 -18.74
CA LYS A 297 6.12 27.82 -19.20
C LYS A 297 6.39 28.99 -20.15
N PRO A 298 5.89 28.95 -21.40
CA PRO A 298 6.05 30.05 -22.35
C PRO A 298 5.54 31.38 -21.76
N LYS A 299 6.27 32.46 -22.01
CA LYS A 299 5.92 33.81 -21.52
C LYS A 299 4.88 34.45 -22.43
N GLN A 300 3.98 35.26 -21.85
CA GLN A 300 2.91 35.92 -22.60
C GLN A 300 3.45 36.78 -23.77
N PRO A 301 2.72 36.84 -24.90
CA PRO A 301 3.16 37.57 -26.07
C PRO A 301 3.13 39.07 -25.83
N ILE A 302 4.10 39.78 -26.39
CA ILE A 302 4.23 41.24 -26.26
C ILE A 302 3.23 41.91 -27.21
N SER A 303 2.39 42.80 -26.68
CA SER A 303 1.41 43.58 -27.46
C SER A 303 2.07 44.67 -28.32
N ALA A 304 1.39 45.12 -29.38
CA ALA A 304 1.86 46.09 -30.37
C ALA A 304 2.41 47.37 -29.72
N PHE A 305 1.70 47.92 -28.73
CA PHE A 305 2.16 49.08 -27.96
C PHE A 305 3.48 48.83 -27.23
N PHE A 306 3.67 47.64 -26.64
CA PHE A 306 4.90 47.32 -25.91
C PHE A 306 6.08 47.06 -26.85
N LEU A 307 5.84 46.56 -28.06
CA LEU A 307 6.87 46.43 -29.10
C LEU A 307 7.36 47.81 -29.53
N TYR A 308 6.43 48.70 -29.91
CA TYR A 308 6.73 50.10 -30.20
C TYR A 308 7.42 50.78 -29.01
N SER A 309 6.89 50.55 -27.81
CA SER A 309 7.39 51.21 -26.62
C SER A 309 8.79 50.74 -26.22
N LYS A 310 9.15 49.49 -26.50
CA LYS A 310 10.50 48.98 -26.27
C LYS A 310 11.51 49.68 -27.18
N GLU A 311 11.20 49.79 -28.47
CA GLU A 311 12.05 50.46 -29.45
C GLU A 311 12.15 51.97 -29.16
N ARG A 312 11.01 52.61 -28.90
CA ARG A 312 10.97 54.06 -28.68
C ARG A 312 11.56 54.47 -27.34
N ARG A 313 11.35 53.70 -26.26
CA ARG A 313 12.03 53.97 -24.99
C ARG A 313 13.55 53.82 -25.10
N ALA A 314 14.04 52.85 -25.87
CA ALA A 314 15.49 52.69 -26.08
C ALA A 314 16.09 53.92 -26.77
N ALA A 315 15.46 54.41 -27.84
CA ALA A 315 15.87 55.65 -28.51
C ALA A 315 15.82 56.88 -27.57
N LEU A 316 14.78 57.02 -26.76
CA LEU A 316 14.65 58.14 -25.81
C LEU A 316 15.66 58.07 -24.66
N LEU A 317 16.05 56.87 -24.23
CA LEU A 317 17.11 56.66 -23.24
C LEU A 317 18.50 57.02 -23.80
N GLU A 318 18.77 56.69 -25.07
CA GLU A 318 19.99 57.12 -25.77
C GLU A 318 20.05 58.64 -25.97
N GLU A 319 18.90 59.29 -26.15
CA GLU A 319 18.76 60.75 -26.15
C GLU A 319 18.91 61.39 -24.75
N GLY A 320 19.21 60.60 -23.71
CA GLY A 320 19.46 61.07 -22.35
C GLY A 320 18.20 61.35 -21.51
N LYS A 321 17.02 60.95 -21.98
CA LYS A 321 15.75 61.15 -21.23
C LYS A 321 15.60 60.10 -20.14
N ASN A 322 15.03 60.50 -19.01
CA ASN A 322 14.78 59.58 -17.89
C ASN A 322 13.69 58.55 -18.26
N LEU A 323 13.75 57.33 -17.71
CA LEU A 323 12.84 56.22 -17.98
C LEU A 323 11.34 56.61 -17.84
N LEU A 324 11.02 57.41 -16.83
CA LEU A 324 9.65 57.92 -16.58
C LEU A 324 9.20 58.91 -17.66
N GLU A 325 10.09 59.77 -18.13
CA GLU A 325 9.83 60.74 -19.20
C GLU A 325 9.72 60.03 -20.54
N ALA A 326 10.62 59.09 -20.83
CA ALA A 326 10.58 58.24 -22.01
C ALA A 326 9.26 57.47 -22.10
N SER A 327 8.78 56.87 -21.00
CA SER A 327 7.50 56.16 -20.98
C SER A 327 6.28 57.08 -21.24
N LYS A 328 6.28 58.31 -20.69
CA LYS A 328 5.21 59.29 -20.93
C LYS A 328 5.18 59.75 -22.38
N ILE A 329 6.35 60.09 -22.95
CA ILE A 329 6.51 60.52 -24.35
C ILE A 329 6.05 59.41 -25.29
N THR A 330 6.55 58.19 -25.09
CA THR A 330 6.18 57.03 -25.92
C THR A 330 4.67 56.71 -25.87
N GLY A 331 4.02 56.87 -24.71
CA GLY A 331 2.58 56.67 -24.58
C GLY A 331 1.74 57.72 -25.30
N GLN A 332 2.21 58.97 -25.33
CA GLN A 332 1.57 60.06 -26.10
C GLN A 332 1.80 59.88 -27.60
N GLU A 333 3.03 59.57 -28.02
CA GLU A 333 3.36 59.32 -29.42
C GLU A 333 2.54 58.17 -29.98
N TRP A 334 2.39 57.05 -29.26
CA TRP A 334 1.55 55.93 -29.71
C TRP A 334 0.08 56.31 -29.93
N LYS A 335 -0.48 57.22 -29.11
CA LYS A 335 -1.86 57.70 -29.30
C LYS A 335 -1.97 58.56 -30.56
N SER A 336 -0.94 59.33 -30.87
CA SER A 336 -0.88 60.22 -32.04
C SER A 336 -0.45 59.52 -33.34
N LEU A 337 0.10 58.30 -33.27
CA LEU A 337 0.45 57.51 -34.46
C LEU A 337 -0.80 57.12 -35.27
N THR A 338 -0.68 57.22 -36.60
CA THR A 338 -1.70 56.77 -37.53
C THR A 338 -1.77 55.24 -37.57
N GLU A 339 -2.91 54.72 -38.05
CA GLU A 339 -3.12 53.27 -38.15
C GLU A 339 -2.07 52.60 -39.04
N GLU A 340 -1.67 53.24 -40.15
CA GLU A 340 -0.59 52.78 -41.03
C GLU A 340 0.76 52.64 -40.32
N GLN A 341 1.05 53.52 -39.35
CA GLN A 341 2.28 53.46 -38.55
C GLN A 341 2.20 52.41 -37.43
N LYS A 342 0.98 52.05 -37.00
CA LYS A 342 0.73 50.98 -36.01
C LYS A 342 0.72 49.59 -36.65
N MET A 343 0.28 49.48 -37.90
CA MET A 343 0.21 48.25 -38.68
C MET A 343 1.43 47.32 -38.59
N PRO A 344 2.70 47.78 -38.74
CA PRO A 344 3.86 46.89 -38.59
C PRO A 344 3.97 46.29 -37.19
N TYR A 345 3.67 47.07 -36.14
CA TYR A 345 3.71 46.60 -34.75
C TYR A 345 2.54 45.67 -34.42
N GLU A 346 1.36 45.92 -35.00
CA GLU A 346 0.19 45.04 -34.88
C GLU A 346 0.40 43.69 -35.57
N LYS A 347 1.04 43.69 -36.75
CA LYS A 347 1.42 42.46 -37.44
C LYS A 347 2.39 41.62 -36.61
N ILE A 348 3.45 42.24 -36.06
CA ILE A 348 4.41 41.53 -35.19
C ILE A 348 3.75 41.06 -33.89
N ALA A 349 2.82 41.83 -33.31
CA ALA A 349 2.06 41.41 -32.13
C ALA A 349 1.16 40.20 -32.42
N LYS A 350 0.52 40.17 -33.59
CA LYS A 350 -0.29 39.03 -34.05
C LYS A 350 0.58 37.78 -34.26
N GLU A 351 1.70 37.91 -34.95
CA GLU A 351 2.67 36.81 -35.13
C GLU A 351 3.21 36.29 -33.79
N ASN A 352 3.53 37.18 -32.84
CA ASN A 352 3.96 36.78 -31.49
C ASN A 352 2.85 36.05 -30.72
N LYS A 353 1.59 36.46 -30.89
CA LYS A 353 0.43 35.80 -30.29
C LYS A 353 0.24 34.39 -30.85
N GLU A 354 0.36 34.22 -32.17
CA GLU A 354 0.24 32.92 -32.84
C GLU A 354 1.39 31.99 -32.42
N LYS A 355 2.64 32.49 -32.38
CA LYS A 355 3.80 31.72 -31.87
C LYS A 355 3.60 31.28 -30.42
N TYR A 356 3.12 32.18 -29.57
CA TYR A 356 2.82 31.86 -28.17
C TYR A 356 1.74 30.78 -28.04
N GLN A 357 0.70 30.83 -28.87
CA GLN A 357 -0.35 29.81 -28.88
C GLN A 357 0.21 28.44 -29.24
N GLN A 358 1.01 28.36 -30.31
CA GLN A 358 1.68 27.12 -30.72
C GLN A 358 2.62 26.58 -29.63
N GLU A 359 3.43 27.46 -29.02
CA GLU A 359 4.35 27.08 -27.95
C GLU A 359 3.61 26.61 -26.69
N MET A 360 2.49 27.26 -26.35
CA MET A 360 1.62 26.86 -25.24
C MET A 360 0.92 25.52 -25.48
N GLU A 361 0.50 25.24 -26.71
CA GLU A 361 -0.07 23.94 -27.10
C GLU A 361 0.97 22.83 -26.97
N LEU A 362 2.19 23.06 -27.46
CA LEU A 362 3.31 22.12 -27.29
C LEU A 362 3.67 21.93 -25.81
N TYR A 363 3.72 23.01 -25.03
CA TYR A 363 3.96 22.94 -23.58
C TYR A 363 2.87 22.13 -22.88
N LYS A 364 1.60 22.31 -23.27
CA LYS A 364 0.47 21.56 -22.71
C LYS A 364 0.58 20.06 -23.06
N GLN A 365 0.84 19.74 -24.32
CA GLN A 365 1.03 18.35 -24.78
C GLN A 365 2.21 17.68 -24.05
N LYS A 366 3.37 18.35 -23.97
CA LYS A 366 4.54 17.83 -23.27
C LYS A 366 4.27 17.61 -21.78
N LYS A 367 3.54 18.53 -21.14
CA LYS A 367 3.16 18.41 -19.72
C LYS A 367 2.16 17.28 -19.48
N GLU A 368 1.23 17.05 -20.41
CA GLU A 368 0.31 15.93 -20.36
C GLU A 368 1.05 14.59 -20.57
N GLU A 369 2.01 14.53 -21.49
CA GLU A 369 2.86 13.36 -21.73
C GLU A 369 3.76 13.06 -20.53
N GLU A 370 4.39 14.07 -19.92
CA GLU A 370 5.19 13.93 -18.70
C GLU A 370 4.32 13.51 -17.51
N ALA A 371 3.11 14.06 -17.37
CA ALA A 371 2.18 13.60 -16.34
C ALA A 371 1.72 12.16 -16.57
N ALA A 372 1.58 11.73 -17.83
CA ALA A 372 1.23 10.36 -18.17
C ALA A 372 2.40 9.39 -17.93
N SER A 373 3.63 9.79 -18.23
CA SER A 373 4.83 8.98 -17.97
C SER A 373 5.04 8.80 -16.46
N VAL A 374 4.94 9.87 -15.68
CA VAL A 374 5.05 9.82 -14.21
C VAL A 374 3.97 8.92 -13.61
N LYS A 375 2.71 9.02 -14.07
CA LYS A 375 1.64 8.13 -13.62
C LYS A 375 1.93 6.66 -13.93
N LYS A 376 2.47 6.37 -15.12
CA LYS A 376 2.81 5.01 -15.54
C LYS A 376 3.98 4.46 -14.71
N GLU A 377 4.99 5.27 -14.44
CA GLU A 377 6.10 4.90 -13.56
C GLU A 377 5.64 4.67 -12.12
N GLU A 378 4.78 5.53 -11.57
CA GLU A 378 4.17 5.36 -10.26
C GLU A 378 3.36 4.05 -10.18
N GLU A 379 2.56 3.72 -11.21
CA GLU A 379 1.78 2.49 -11.27
C GLU A 379 2.67 1.23 -11.30
N GLU A 380 3.74 1.23 -12.10
CA GLU A 380 4.71 0.13 -12.14
C GLU A 380 5.44 -0.05 -10.81
N LEU A 381 5.85 1.06 -10.17
CA LEU A 381 6.50 1.02 -8.86
C LEU A 381 5.57 0.47 -7.77
N MET A 382 4.27 0.78 -7.87
CA MET A 382 3.22 0.24 -7.01
C MET A 382 3.02 -1.27 -7.23
N LYS A 383 3.05 -1.74 -8.48
CA LYS A 383 3.01 -3.19 -8.78
C LYS A 383 4.20 -3.92 -8.17
N ILE A 384 5.40 -3.35 -8.24
CA ILE A 384 6.61 -3.92 -7.64
C ILE A 384 6.47 -3.99 -6.11
N GLN A 385 6.05 -2.90 -5.45
CA GLN A 385 5.85 -2.88 -4.00
C GLN A 385 4.79 -3.90 -3.54
N LYS A 386 3.69 -4.03 -4.29
CA LYS A 386 2.65 -5.03 -4.02
C LYS A 386 3.18 -6.46 -4.16
N ALA A 387 3.98 -6.72 -5.20
CA ALA A 387 4.60 -8.03 -5.40
C ALA A 387 5.59 -8.38 -4.28
N GLU A 388 6.40 -7.42 -3.84
CA GLU A 388 7.34 -7.58 -2.73
C GLU A 388 6.62 -7.86 -1.40
N ALA A 389 5.55 -7.12 -1.10
CA ALA A 389 4.73 -7.33 0.09
C ALA A 389 4.11 -8.75 0.11
N LEU A 390 3.61 -9.24 -1.03
CA LEU A 390 3.09 -10.61 -1.17
C LEU A 390 4.19 -11.66 -0.95
N GLN A 391 5.41 -11.42 -1.44
CA GLN A 391 6.53 -12.33 -1.20
C GLN A 391 6.91 -12.38 0.29
N LEU A 392 6.89 -11.23 0.98
CA LEU A 392 7.16 -11.16 2.42
C LEU A 392 6.09 -11.90 3.24
N LEU A 393 4.81 -11.78 2.87
CA LEU A 393 3.73 -12.54 3.51
C LEU A 393 3.91 -14.05 3.31
N LYS A 394 4.20 -14.50 2.09
CA LYS A 394 4.49 -15.93 1.82
C LYS A 394 5.71 -16.43 2.61
N LYS A 395 6.74 -15.60 2.78
CA LYS A 395 7.91 -15.94 3.62
C LYS A 395 7.51 -16.05 5.09
N LYS A 396 6.70 -15.11 5.61
CA LYS A 396 6.19 -15.15 6.99
C LYS A 396 5.34 -16.39 7.25
N GLU A 397 4.40 -16.72 6.38
CA GLU A 397 3.58 -17.94 6.50
C GLU A 397 4.43 -19.22 6.48
N LYS A 398 5.45 -19.29 5.61
CA LYS A 398 6.41 -20.41 5.61
C LYS A 398 7.13 -20.50 6.95
N THR A 399 7.63 -19.39 7.49
CA THR A 399 8.32 -19.40 8.79
C THR A 399 7.38 -19.78 9.94
N GLU A 400 6.14 -19.29 9.96
CA GLU A 400 5.15 -19.65 10.97
C GLU A 400 4.77 -21.13 10.89
N ASN A 401 4.61 -21.68 9.68
CA ASN A 401 4.36 -23.10 9.48
C ASN A 401 5.53 -23.97 9.95
N ILE A 402 6.78 -23.54 9.72
CA ILE A 402 7.98 -24.22 10.24
C ILE A 402 8.02 -24.17 11.77
N ILE A 403 7.73 -23.01 12.36
CA ILE A 403 7.67 -22.81 13.82
C ILE A 403 6.57 -23.70 14.43
N LYS A 404 5.40 -23.76 13.79
CA LYS A 404 4.29 -24.61 14.23
C LYS A 404 4.64 -26.08 14.14
N LYS A 405 5.22 -26.53 13.02
CA LYS A 405 5.68 -27.91 12.82
C LYS A 405 6.75 -28.32 13.82
N THR A 406 7.72 -27.45 14.11
CA THR A 406 8.74 -27.70 15.14
C THR A 406 8.16 -27.74 16.55
N LYS A 407 7.17 -26.88 16.86
CA LYS A 407 6.44 -26.90 18.13
C LYS A 407 5.62 -28.18 18.30
N ASP A 408 4.94 -28.64 17.24
CA ASP A 408 4.15 -29.87 17.24
C ASP A 408 5.04 -31.13 17.35
N MET A 409 6.19 -31.15 16.66
CA MET A 409 7.21 -32.20 16.82
C MET A 409 7.75 -32.25 18.25
N LYS A 410 8.04 -31.09 18.85
CA LYS A 410 8.49 -31.01 20.26
C LYS A 410 7.41 -31.50 21.23
N LYS A 411 6.15 -31.20 20.96
CA LYS A 411 4.98 -31.65 21.76
C LYS A 411 4.73 -33.14 21.62
N LYS A 412 4.96 -33.72 20.43
CA LYS A 412 4.87 -35.16 20.17
C LYS A 412 6.00 -35.92 20.87
N LYS A 413 7.24 -35.42 20.80
CA LYS A 413 8.39 -35.98 21.51
C LYS A 413 8.19 -35.98 23.05
N GLN A 414 7.65 -34.89 23.59
CA GLN A 414 7.28 -34.81 25.02
C GLN A 414 6.13 -35.73 25.44
N LYS A 415 5.26 -36.14 24.51
CA LYS A 415 4.20 -37.14 24.76
C LYS A 415 4.74 -38.57 24.68
N GLU A 416 5.62 -38.87 23.73
CA GLU A 416 6.30 -40.17 23.62
C GLU A 416 7.20 -40.43 24.84
N ASP A 417 7.90 -39.41 25.36
CA ASP A 417 8.70 -39.52 26.60
C ASP A 417 7.85 -39.80 27.87
N LYS A 418 6.52 -39.62 27.82
CA LYS A 418 5.60 -39.97 28.93
C LYS A 418 5.04 -41.40 28.85
N VAL A 419 5.19 -42.08 27.70
CA VAL A 419 4.78 -43.49 27.50
C VAL A 419 6.02 -44.38 27.62
N VAL A 420 6.87 -44.09 28.59
CA VAL A 420 8.08 -44.87 28.85
C VAL A 420 7.78 -45.83 29.99
N ASP A 421 8.10 -47.11 29.74
CA ASP A 421 8.04 -48.22 30.70
C ASP A 421 8.40 -47.75 32.12
N PRO A 422 7.53 -47.95 33.14
CA PRO A 422 7.81 -47.61 34.52
C PRO A 422 9.14 -48.19 35.05
N ASN A 423 9.64 -49.27 34.45
CA ASN A 423 10.90 -49.93 34.82
C ASN A 423 12.13 -49.39 34.08
N LYS A 424 11.99 -48.46 33.14
CA LYS A 424 13.15 -47.87 32.46
C LYS A 424 13.93 -46.97 33.41
N PRO A 425 15.26 -47.18 33.56
CA PRO A 425 16.11 -46.32 34.37
C PRO A 425 15.94 -44.84 33.98
N LYS A 426 15.98 -43.95 34.97
CA LYS A 426 15.85 -42.49 34.76
C LYS A 426 17.22 -41.85 34.60
N LYS A 427 17.31 -40.91 33.65
CA LYS A 427 18.56 -40.17 33.42
C LYS A 427 19.03 -39.44 34.69
N PRO A 428 20.32 -39.54 35.05
CA PRO A 428 20.85 -38.92 36.25
C PRO A 428 20.98 -37.41 36.07
N PRO A 429 20.92 -36.63 37.17
CA PRO A 429 21.08 -35.19 37.14
C PRO A 429 22.49 -34.78 36.65
N SER A 430 22.56 -33.69 35.88
CA SER A 430 23.81 -33.05 35.46
C SER A 430 24.54 -32.41 36.66
N SER A 431 25.83 -32.10 36.51
CA SER A 431 26.68 -31.49 37.55
C SER A 431 26.08 -30.22 38.15
N PHE A 432 25.56 -29.34 37.29
CA PHE A 432 24.84 -28.14 37.74
C PHE A 432 23.57 -28.48 38.54
N LEU A 433 22.82 -29.51 38.14
CA LEU A 433 21.59 -29.92 38.83
C LEU A 433 21.87 -30.57 40.19
N LEU A 434 22.96 -31.33 40.31
CA LEU A 434 23.46 -31.86 41.57
C LEU A 434 23.82 -30.73 42.52
N PHE A 435 24.60 -29.76 42.05
CA PHE A 435 24.92 -28.55 42.80
C PHE A 435 23.66 -27.78 43.19
N CYS A 436 22.73 -27.55 42.26
CA CYS A 436 21.46 -26.89 42.55
C CYS A 436 20.66 -27.61 43.64
N LYS A 437 20.72 -28.94 43.69
CA LYS A 437 19.96 -29.72 44.67
C LYS A 437 20.54 -29.57 46.08
N GLU A 438 21.85 -29.57 46.22
CA GLU A 438 22.51 -29.36 47.53
C GLU A 438 22.40 -27.89 47.95
N GLU A 439 22.67 -26.95 47.05
CA GLU A 439 22.66 -25.53 47.38
C GLU A 439 21.26 -24.98 47.60
N ARG A 440 20.24 -25.54 46.96
CA ARG A 440 18.83 -25.23 47.28
C ARG A 440 18.48 -25.67 48.70
N LYS A 441 18.98 -26.83 49.17
CA LYS A 441 18.73 -27.26 50.55
C LYS A 441 19.35 -26.29 51.54
N ASN A 442 20.61 -25.89 51.30
CA ASN A 442 21.32 -24.94 52.13
C ASN A 442 20.59 -23.58 52.18
N LEU A 443 20.20 -23.03 51.02
CA LEU A 443 19.53 -21.74 50.95
C LEU A 443 18.10 -21.73 51.49
N VAL A 444 17.35 -22.83 51.35
CA VAL A 444 16.02 -22.97 51.98
C VAL A 444 16.16 -23.07 53.50
N GLN A 445 17.22 -23.72 54.01
CA GLN A 445 17.47 -23.84 55.44
C GLN A 445 17.94 -22.52 56.06
N GLU A 446 18.81 -21.76 55.37
CA GLU A 446 19.28 -20.45 55.84
C GLU A 446 18.21 -19.36 55.69
N ARG A 447 17.35 -19.48 54.67
CA ARG A 447 16.37 -18.46 54.29
C ARG A 447 15.01 -19.10 53.91
N PRO A 448 14.25 -19.60 54.90
CA PRO A 448 12.99 -20.30 54.65
C PRO A 448 11.89 -19.42 54.03
N ASP A 449 11.97 -18.09 54.17
CA ASP A 449 10.95 -17.16 53.68
C ASP A 449 11.17 -16.68 52.23
N ILE A 450 12.24 -17.13 51.55
CA ILE A 450 12.57 -16.68 50.19
C ILE A 450 11.86 -17.54 49.13
N ASN A 451 11.30 -16.88 48.11
CA ASN A 451 10.68 -17.55 46.97
C ASN A 451 11.68 -18.42 46.20
N ASN A 452 11.25 -19.64 45.82
CA ASN A 452 12.02 -20.59 45.00
C ASN A 452 12.62 -19.97 43.72
N SER A 453 11.96 -19.01 43.08
CA SER A 453 12.52 -18.29 41.92
C SER A 453 13.80 -17.53 42.27
N THR A 454 13.82 -16.87 43.42
CA THR A 454 14.96 -16.10 43.92
C THR A 454 16.08 -17.05 44.36
N ILE A 455 15.74 -18.14 45.04
CA ILE A 455 16.71 -19.19 45.42
C ILE A 455 17.39 -19.77 44.17
N ASN A 456 16.65 -20.03 43.09
CA ASN A 456 17.22 -20.54 41.84
C ASN A 456 18.15 -19.53 41.15
N ALA A 457 17.85 -18.23 41.23
CA ALA A 457 18.72 -17.18 40.72
C ALA A 457 20.03 -17.12 41.53
N LEU A 458 19.96 -17.18 42.86
CA LEU A 458 21.13 -17.20 43.75
C LEU A 458 22.02 -18.43 43.50
N ILE A 459 21.43 -19.61 43.32
CA ILE A 459 22.16 -20.84 42.96
C ILE A 459 22.86 -20.69 41.60
N SER A 460 22.19 -20.09 40.63
CA SER A 460 22.78 -19.88 39.29
C SER A 460 23.94 -18.89 39.32
N LEU A 461 23.91 -17.90 40.21
CA LEU A 461 25.03 -16.99 40.46
C LEU A 461 26.18 -17.71 41.17
N LYS A 462 25.89 -18.42 42.27
CA LYS A 462 26.90 -19.22 42.99
C LYS A 462 27.61 -20.21 42.07
N TRP A 463 26.89 -20.91 41.19
CA TRP A 463 27.51 -21.81 40.21
C TRP A 463 28.46 -21.11 39.24
N LYS A 464 28.16 -19.87 38.84
CA LYS A 464 29.08 -19.10 37.97
C LYS A 464 30.36 -18.73 38.74
N GLU A 465 30.21 -18.35 40.00
CA GLU A 465 31.28 -17.95 40.91
C GLU A 465 32.15 -19.11 41.41
N LEU A 466 31.65 -20.35 41.38
CA LEU A 466 32.45 -21.54 41.71
C LEU A 466 33.72 -21.60 40.87
N SER A 467 34.82 -21.96 41.53
CA SER A 467 36.10 -22.26 40.89
C SER A 467 36.00 -23.49 39.98
N GLU A 468 36.96 -23.64 39.06
CA GLU A 468 37.01 -24.81 38.18
C GLU A 468 37.21 -26.11 38.97
N ASP A 469 37.93 -26.08 40.09
CA ASP A 469 38.14 -27.22 40.97
C ASP A 469 36.84 -27.66 41.67
N GLU A 470 36.04 -26.71 42.15
CA GLU A 470 34.73 -27.02 42.75
C GLU A 470 33.75 -27.55 41.68
N LYS A 471 33.73 -26.93 40.50
CA LYS A 471 32.96 -27.44 39.36
C LYS A 471 33.40 -28.85 38.95
N LYS A 472 34.71 -29.15 39.05
CA LYS A 472 35.27 -30.47 38.75
C LYS A 472 34.71 -31.54 39.68
N MET A 473 34.62 -31.28 40.99
CA MET A 473 33.98 -32.22 41.93
C MET A 473 32.52 -32.56 41.52
N TRP A 474 31.75 -31.55 41.10
CA TRP A 474 30.38 -31.76 40.63
C TRP A 474 30.30 -32.48 39.28
N ASN A 475 31.26 -32.21 38.40
CA ASN A 475 31.38 -32.90 37.11
C ASN A 475 31.74 -34.38 37.29
N GLU A 476 32.61 -34.70 38.25
CA GLU A 476 32.97 -36.08 38.63
C GLU A 476 31.76 -36.81 39.23
N LYS A 477 31.07 -36.23 40.23
CA LYS A 477 29.82 -36.79 40.77
C LYS A 477 28.75 -37.04 39.69
N ALA A 478 28.64 -36.15 38.71
CA ALA A 478 27.73 -36.31 37.57
C ALA A 478 28.23 -37.34 36.54
N ALA A 479 29.54 -37.57 36.43
CA ALA A 479 30.12 -38.62 35.61
C ALA A 479 29.84 -40.00 36.23
N GLU A 480 30.10 -40.16 37.53
CA GLU A 480 29.78 -41.39 38.28
C GLU A 480 28.29 -41.74 38.19
N SER A 481 27.41 -40.75 38.40
CA SER A 481 25.97 -40.95 38.28
C SER A 481 25.56 -41.36 36.86
N ARG A 482 26.23 -40.82 35.82
CA ARG A 482 26.03 -41.22 34.41
C ARG A 482 26.53 -42.62 34.12
N GLU A 483 27.63 -43.04 34.70
CA GLU A 483 28.14 -44.40 34.58
C GLU A 483 27.25 -45.42 35.28
N ALA A 484 26.73 -45.09 36.47
CA ALA A 484 25.73 -45.92 37.16
C ALA A 484 24.47 -46.10 36.31
N TYR A 485 23.94 -45.01 35.75
CA TYR A 485 22.81 -45.07 34.82
C TYR A 485 23.13 -45.87 33.55
N LYS A 486 24.36 -45.78 33.03
CA LYS A 486 24.78 -46.56 31.86
C LYS A 486 24.73 -48.06 32.18
N LYS A 487 25.25 -48.48 33.33
CA LYS A 487 25.17 -49.87 33.81
C LYS A 487 23.72 -50.31 34.02
N GLU A 488 22.89 -49.48 34.65
CA GLU A 488 21.47 -49.77 34.88
C GLU A 488 20.69 -49.89 33.56
N MET A 489 21.00 -49.05 32.56
CA MET A 489 20.44 -49.14 31.20
C MET A 489 20.90 -50.37 30.44
N GLU A 490 22.16 -50.80 30.61
CA GLU A 490 22.68 -52.05 30.06
C GLU A 490 21.97 -53.26 30.70
N GLU A 491 21.77 -53.26 32.01
CA GLU A 491 20.99 -54.28 32.72
C GLU A 491 19.51 -54.29 32.30
N TYR A 492 18.89 -53.12 32.12
CA TYR A 492 17.52 -52.99 31.62
C TYR A 492 17.40 -53.55 30.20
N ASN A 493 18.35 -53.24 29.32
CA ASN A 493 18.39 -53.76 27.96
C ASN A 493 18.64 -55.29 27.92
N ASN A 494 19.38 -55.84 28.89
CA ASN A 494 19.62 -57.28 29.00
C ASN A 494 18.44 -58.05 29.64
N LYS A 495 17.51 -57.35 30.30
CA LYS A 495 16.30 -57.92 30.94
C LYS A 495 15.04 -57.83 30.05
N GLN A 496 15.10 -57.09 28.94
CA GLN A 496 14.12 -57.04 27.86
C GLN A 496 14.48 -58.10 26.80
#